data_AF-A0A6J4U2U4-F1
#
_entry.id   AF-A0A6J4U2U4-F1
#
_cell.length_a   1.000
_cell.length_b   1.000
_cell.length_c   1.000
_cell.angle_alpha   90.00
_cell.angle_beta   90.00
_cell.angle_gamma   90.00
#
_symmetry.space_group_name_H-M   'P 1'
#
loop_
_entity.id
_entity.type
_entity.pdbx_description
1 polymer ?
#
loop_
_entity_poly.entity_id
_entity_poly.type
_entity_poly.pdbx_seq_one_letter_code
_entity_poly.pdbx_strand_id
1 'polypeptide(L)'
;MTIDLGDSDMPPTIGAVGSTGTASFGSALAGAAAELRSQLADLASRDAGSPLSGAVSEDLILVDGRIAMQGDLGRGEEMTALMARAAPGGLTASFNFQPPEKPQHSTHAFGAQFAEVGVDRITGEVRIRRMLGAFGIGRVLNPRTSTSQAIGAITMGIGQALMEETILDARFGQWVNRDLAEYHIPVNADVPAIDVLFIDEVDAHVNELGAKGVGEIPIVGVAAAIANAVYNATGVRVRDLPITLDKVLNGLPVTS
;
A
#
# COMPACT_ATOMS: atom_id res chain seq x y z
N MET A 1 8.90 -18.26 -8.74
CA MET A 1 8.47 -17.01 -9.40
C MET A 1 9.59 -16.02 -9.26
N THR A 2 10.04 -15.43 -10.37
CA THR A 2 11.01 -14.34 -10.41
C THR A 2 10.27 -13.09 -10.88
N ILE A 3 10.66 -11.92 -10.38
CA ILE A 3 10.08 -10.63 -10.76
C ILE A 3 11.23 -9.72 -11.17
N ASP A 4 11.18 -9.21 -12.39
CA ASP A 4 12.14 -8.27 -12.94
C ASP A 4 11.46 -6.91 -13.17
N LEU A 5 12.07 -5.83 -12.68
CA LEU A 5 11.52 -4.47 -12.67
C LEU A 5 12.65 -3.43 -12.74
N GLY A 6 12.35 -2.24 -13.28
CA GLY A 6 13.25 -1.09 -13.23
C GLY A 6 14.25 -0.97 -14.38
N ASP A 7 14.04 -1.69 -15.48
CA ASP A 7 14.82 -1.61 -16.71
C ASP A 7 14.00 -0.95 -17.83
N SER A 8 14.59 0.02 -18.55
CA SER A 8 13.93 0.74 -19.64
C SER A 8 13.72 -0.11 -20.90
N ASP A 9 14.40 -1.25 -21.01
CA ASP A 9 14.18 -2.21 -22.09
C ASP A 9 12.94 -3.09 -21.84
N MET A 10 12.33 -3.02 -20.64
CA MET A 10 11.09 -3.72 -20.29
C MET A 10 9.83 -2.91 -20.65
N PRO A 11 8.64 -3.53 -20.70
CA PRO A 11 7.39 -2.83 -20.98
C PRO A 11 7.19 -1.61 -20.05
N PRO A 12 6.76 -0.46 -20.59
CA PRO A 12 6.61 0.75 -19.79
C PRO A 12 5.52 0.57 -18.73
N THR A 13 5.78 1.07 -17.53
CA THR A 13 4.82 1.08 -16.43
C THR A 13 4.61 2.51 -15.93
N ILE A 14 3.51 2.76 -15.22
CA ILE A 14 3.38 4.01 -14.46
C ILE A 14 4.43 4.08 -13.35
N GLY A 15 4.80 5.28 -12.91
CA GLY A 15 5.71 5.45 -11.78
C GLY A 15 5.07 5.03 -10.45
N ALA A 16 5.89 4.67 -9.46
CA ALA A 16 5.44 4.37 -8.10
C ALA A 16 5.09 5.66 -7.34
N VAL A 17 3.99 6.32 -7.76
CA VAL A 17 3.54 7.62 -7.24
C VAL A 17 2.02 7.59 -7.05
N GLY A 18 1.50 8.35 -6.09
CA GLY A 18 0.05 8.52 -5.90
C GLY A 18 -0.67 7.23 -5.49
N SER A 19 0.06 6.28 -4.90
CA SER A 19 -0.48 5.00 -4.43
C SER A 19 -1.18 4.18 -5.53
N THR A 20 -0.75 4.33 -6.77
CA THR A 20 -1.39 3.70 -7.94
C THR A 20 -0.87 2.30 -8.26
N GLY A 21 0.33 1.94 -7.77
CA GLY A 21 1.06 0.73 -8.18
C GLY A 21 0.30 -0.59 -8.01
N THR A 22 -0.39 -0.79 -6.89
CA THR A 22 -1.20 -2.01 -6.67
C THR A 22 -2.33 -2.14 -7.67
N ALA A 23 -3.02 -1.04 -7.95
CA ALA A 23 -4.17 -1.03 -8.86
C ALA A 23 -3.73 -1.12 -10.34
N SER A 24 -2.55 -0.62 -10.70
CA SER A 24 -2.04 -0.67 -12.07
C SER A 24 -1.30 -1.98 -12.36
N PHE A 25 -0.15 -2.20 -11.72
CA PHE A 25 0.71 -3.37 -11.98
C PHE A 25 0.02 -4.66 -11.58
N GLY A 26 -0.75 -4.62 -10.48
CA GLY A 26 -1.54 -5.76 -10.03
C GLY A 26 -2.58 -6.18 -11.06
N SER A 27 -3.32 -5.22 -11.63
CA SER A 27 -4.32 -5.51 -12.67
C SER A 27 -3.67 -5.98 -13.97
N ALA A 28 -2.54 -5.38 -14.36
CA ALA A 28 -1.78 -5.84 -15.52
C ALA A 28 -1.28 -7.28 -15.36
N LEU A 29 -0.76 -7.62 -14.17
CA LEU A 29 -0.32 -8.97 -13.84
C LEU A 29 -1.49 -9.96 -13.78
N ALA A 30 -2.64 -9.55 -13.23
CA ALA A 30 -3.84 -10.39 -13.19
C ALA A 30 -4.33 -10.75 -14.60
N GLY A 31 -4.41 -9.77 -15.49
CA GLY A 31 -4.78 -9.99 -16.89
C GLY A 31 -3.77 -10.87 -17.65
N ALA A 32 -2.47 -10.65 -17.45
CA ALA A 32 -1.44 -11.49 -18.07
C ALA A 32 -1.49 -12.94 -17.55
N ALA A 33 -1.75 -13.13 -16.25
CA ALA A 33 -1.93 -14.44 -15.66
C ALA A 33 -3.22 -15.14 -16.15
N ALA A 34 -4.30 -14.39 -16.36
CA ALA A 34 -5.54 -14.92 -16.93
C ALA A 34 -5.33 -15.39 -18.39
N GLU A 35 -4.59 -14.63 -19.18
CA GLU A 35 -4.22 -15.01 -20.54
C GLU A 35 -3.34 -16.28 -20.57
N LEU A 36 -2.35 -16.39 -19.68
CA LEU A 36 -1.55 -17.62 -19.55
C LEU A 36 -2.41 -18.84 -19.16
N ARG A 37 -3.40 -18.64 -18.27
CA ARG A 37 -4.34 -19.72 -17.90
C ARG A 37 -5.17 -20.17 -19.09
N SER A 38 -5.66 -19.24 -19.89
CA SER A 38 -6.42 -19.52 -21.12
C SER A 38 -5.57 -20.33 -22.12
N GLN A 39 -4.34 -19.88 -22.38
CA GLN A 39 -3.41 -20.60 -23.28
C GLN A 39 -3.11 -22.02 -22.80
N LEU A 40 -2.95 -22.21 -21.48
CA LEU A 40 -2.69 -23.52 -20.90
C LEU A 40 -3.92 -24.46 -21.01
N ALA A 41 -5.13 -23.92 -20.81
CA ALA A 41 -6.37 -24.67 -20.99
C ALA A 41 -6.58 -25.08 -22.45
N ASP A 42 -6.35 -24.17 -23.39
CA ASP A 42 -6.37 -24.43 -24.83
C ASP A 42 -5.34 -25.48 -25.23
N LEU A 43 -4.13 -25.42 -24.65
CA LEU A 43 -3.07 -26.39 -24.89
C LEU A 43 -3.47 -27.78 -24.42
N ALA A 44 -4.04 -27.90 -23.21
CA ALA A 44 -4.51 -29.15 -22.66
C ALA A 44 -5.67 -29.74 -23.48
N SER A 45 -6.60 -28.89 -23.94
CA SER A 45 -7.73 -29.29 -24.77
C SER A 45 -7.30 -29.81 -26.14
N ARG A 46 -6.30 -29.16 -26.77
CA ARG A 46 -5.84 -29.53 -28.13
C ARG A 46 -4.81 -30.66 -28.15
N ASP A 47 -4.11 -30.90 -27.05
CA ASP A 47 -3.13 -31.98 -26.98
C ASP A 47 -3.80 -33.35 -26.94
N ALA A 48 -3.57 -34.16 -27.96
CA ALA A 48 -4.08 -35.53 -28.05
C ALA A 48 -3.49 -36.44 -26.95
N GLY A 49 -2.33 -36.10 -26.38
CA GLY A 49 -1.72 -36.82 -25.27
C GLY A 49 -2.29 -36.46 -23.89
N SER A 50 -3.14 -35.44 -23.81
CA SER A 50 -3.71 -34.98 -22.55
C SER A 50 -4.97 -35.77 -22.16
N PRO A 51 -5.18 -36.09 -20.86
CA PRO A 51 -6.48 -36.54 -20.35
C PRO A 51 -7.61 -35.52 -20.55
N LEU A 52 -7.26 -34.28 -20.88
CA LEU A 52 -8.15 -33.17 -21.14
C LEU A 52 -8.40 -32.95 -22.64
N SER A 53 -7.89 -33.83 -23.50
CA SER A 53 -8.11 -33.72 -24.95
C SER A 53 -9.60 -33.61 -25.28
N GLY A 54 -9.96 -32.59 -26.07
CA GLY A 54 -11.33 -32.28 -26.46
C GLY A 54 -12.22 -31.70 -25.35
N ALA A 55 -11.68 -31.38 -24.17
CA ALA A 55 -12.41 -30.67 -23.14
C ALA A 55 -12.66 -29.21 -23.54
N VAL A 56 -13.74 -28.62 -23.01
CA VAL A 56 -14.01 -27.18 -23.15
C VAL A 56 -13.03 -26.44 -22.25
N SER A 57 -12.26 -25.49 -22.79
CA SER A 57 -11.18 -24.80 -22.07
C SER A 57 -11.68 -24.08 -20.80
N GLU A 58 -12.89 -23.54 -20.84
CA GLU A 58 -13.54 -22.84 -19.73
C GLU A 58 -13.88 -23.77 -18.55
N ASP A 59 -14.03 -25.07 -18.80
CA ASP A 59 -14.28 -26.07 -17.76
C ASP A 59 -12.97 -26.55 -17.10
N LEU A 60 -11.81 -26.03 -17.52
CA LEU A 60 -10.51 -26.43 -16.99
C LEU A 60 -10.05 -25.47 -15.89
N ILE A 61 -9.59 -26.03 -14.79
CA ILE A 61 -9.11 -25.28 -13.62
C ILE A 61 -7.67 -25.65 -13.28
N LEU A 62 -6.96 -24.67 -12.71
CA LEU A 62 -5.64 -24.91 -12.12
C LEU A 62 -5.77 -25.13 -10.62
N VAL A 63 -5.25 -26.24 -10.14
CA VAL A 63 -5.31 -26.63 -8.73
C VAL A 63 -4.05 -27.43 -8.37
N ASP A 64 -3.37 -27.02 -7.30
CA ASP A 64 -2.21 -27.73 -6.75
C ASP A 64 -1.12 -28.11 -7.78
N GLY A 65 -0.82 -27.21 -8.73
CA GLY A 65 0.19 -27.43 -9.78
C GLY A 65 -0.31 -28.25 -10.98
N ARG A 66 -1.58 -28.63 -10.98
CA ARG A 66 -2.24 -29.42 -12.03
C ARG A 66 -3.21 -28.57 -12.83
N ILE A 67 -3.49 -29.02 -14.04
CA ILE A 67 -4.67 -28.63 -14.80
C ILE A 67 -5.66 -29.81 -14.81
N ALA A 68 -6.92 -29.54 -14.49
CA ALA A 68 -7.94 -30.58 -14.34
C ALA A 68 -9.32 -30.09 -14.77
N MET A 69 -10.23 -31.04 -15.01
CA MET A 69 -11.64 -30.76 -15.26
C MET A 69 -12.34 -30.27 -13.99
N GLN A 70 -13.11 -29.18 -14.08
CA GLN A 70 -13.93 -28.71 -12.99
C GLN A 70 -14.96 -29.78 -12.60
N GLY A 71 -15.02 -30.12 -11.31
CA GLY A 71 -15.90 -31.17 -10.80
C GLY A 71 -15.36 -32.60 -10.93
N ASP A 72 -14.26 -32.83 -11.66
CA ASP A 72 -13.56 -34.12 -11.71
C ASP A 72 -12.03 -33.90 -11.72
N LEU A 73 -11.46 -33.72 -10.53
CA LEU A 73 -10.02 -33.52 -10.35
C LEU A 73 -9.17 -34.75 -10.74
N GLY A 74 -9.79 -35.93 -10.86
CA GLY A 74 -9.14 -37.15 -11.34
C GLY A 74 -8.82 -37.08 -12.83
N ARG A 75 -9.63 -36.36 -13.60
CA ARG A 75 -9.39 -36.06 -15.01
C ARG A 75 -8.53 -34.81 -15.14
N GLY A 76 -7.21 -35.00 -15.16
CA GLY A 76 -6.24 -33.93 -15.33
C GLY A 76 -4.80 -34.43 -15.35
N GLU A 77 -3.85 -33.51 -15.45
CA GLU A 77 -2.43 -33.83 -15.43
C GLU A 77 -1.60 -32.73 -14.76
N GLU A 78 -0.34 -33.05 -14.45
CA GLU A 78 0.62 -32.07 -13.95
C GLU A 78 0.89 -31.00 -15.01
N MET A 79 0.84 -29.73 -14.62
CA MET A 79 1.11 -28.63 -15.54
C MET A 79 2.52 -28.73 -16.14
N THR A 80 3.50 -29.21 -15.36
CA THR A 80 4.87 -29.41 -15.84
C THR A 80 4.98 -30.49 -16.91
N ALA A 81 4.16 -31.55 -16.83
CA ALA A 81 4.15 -32.63 -17.80
C ALA A 81 3.52 -32.18 -19.13
N LEU A 82 2.41 -31.45 -19.06
CA LEU A 82 1.80 -30.82 -20.22
C LEU A 82 2.76 -29.84 -20.89
N MET A 83 3.36 -28.93 -20.12
CA MET A 83 4.29 -27.93 -20.64
C MET A 83 5.52 -28.57 -21.30
N ALA A 84 6.15 -29.56 -20.68
CA ALA A 84 7.31 -30.25 -21.26
C ALA A 84 6.99 -30.93 -22.60
N ARG A 85 5.75 -31.42 -22.76
CA ARG A 85 5.30 -32.16 -23.95
C ARG A 85 4.80 -31.24 -25.07
N ALA A 86 3.97 -30.27 -24.72
CA ALA A 86 3.18 -29.49 -25.67
C ALA A 86 3.66 -28.03 -25.83
N ALA A 87 4.45 -27.51 -24.89
CA ALA A 87 5.03 -26.17 -24.96
C ALA A 87 6.45 -26.10 -24.34
N PRO A 88 7.44 -26.86 -24.86
CA PRO A 88 8.79 -26.93 -24.28
C PRO A 88 9.55 -25.59 -24.30
N GLY A 89 9.14 -24.66 -25.18
CA GLY A 89 9.66 -23.29 -25.21
C GLY A 89 9.02 -22.33 -24.21
N GLY A 90 8.04 -22.79 -23.42
CA GLY A 90 7.26 -21.98 -22.50
C GLY A 90 6.06 -21.31 -23.18
N LEU A 91 5.28 -20.61 -22.34
CA LEU A 91 4.16 -19.75 -22.76
C LEU A 91 4.46 -18.32 -22.32
N THR A 92 4.03 -17.37 -23.14
CA THR A 92 4.21 -15.94 -22.88
C THR A 92 2.89 -15.22 -23.10
N ALA A 93 2.54 -14.35 -22.17
CA ALA A 93 1.40 -13.45 -22.31
C ALA A 93 1.80 -12.03 -21.93
N SER A 94 1.14 -11.08 -22.58
CA SER A 94 1.25 -9.65 -22.29
C SER A 94 -0.15 -9.09 -22.15
N PHE A 95 -0.36 -8.25 -21.14
CA PHE A 95 -1.64 -7.60 -20.91
C PHE A 95 -1.43 -6.13 -20.57
N ASN A 96 -2.16 -5.26 -21.26
CA ASN A 96 -2.11 -3.82 -21.03
C ASN A 96 -3.37 -3.39 -20.28
N PHE A 97 -3.24 -3.12 -18.98
CA PHE A 97 -4.34 -2.60 -18.19
C PHE A 97 -4.53 -1.10 -18.46
N GLN A 98 -5.73 -0.72 -18.87
CA GLN A 98 -6.15 0.67 -19.00
C GLN A 98 -7.30 0.96 -18.04
N PRO A 99 -7.16 1.91 -17.10
CA PRO A 99 -8.27 2.33 -16.28
C PRO A 99 -9.34 3.03 -17.13
N PRO A 100 -10.62 3.00 -16.71
CA PRO A 100 -11.70 3.63 -17.47
C PRO A 100 -11.49 5.15 -17.57
N GLU A 101 -11.65 5.71 -18.78
CA GLU A 101 -11.51 7.16 -19.01
C GLU A 101 -12.52 8.01 -18.22
N LYS A 102 -13.72 7.45 -17.97
CA LYS A 102 -14.81 8.09 -17.24
C LYS A 102 -15.32 7.16 -16.14
N PRO A 103 -14.71 7.21 -14.93
CA PRO A 103 -15.16 6.38 -13.83
C PRO A 103 -16.57 6.79 -13.38
N GLN A 104 -17.45 5.80 -13.22
CA GLN A 104 -18.82 6.02 -12.73
C GLN A 104 -18.92 6.00 -11.20
N HIS A 105 -17.87 5.49 -10.53
CA HIS A 105 -17.80 5.32 -9.08
C HIS A 105 -16.53 5.97 -8.52
N SER A 106 -16.58 6.41 -7.26
CA SER A 106 -15.40 6.83 -6.51
C SER A 106 -14.71 5.62 -5.90
N THR A 107 -13.43 5.43 -6.21
CA THR A 107 -12.64 4.27 -5.78
C THR A 107 -11.53 4.66 -4.79
N HIS A 108 -11.71 5.78 -4.09
CA HIS A 108 -10.74 6.28 -3.13
C HIS A 108 -10.57 5.30 -1.95
N ALA A 109 -9.36 5.28 -1.39
CA ALA A 109 -9.10 4.70 -0.08
C ALA A 109 -9.52 5.69 1.01
N PHE A 110 -9.92 5.16 2.16
CA PHE A 110 -10.32 5.97 3.31
C PHE A 110 -9.55 5.54 4.55
N GLY A 111 -9.35 6.47 5.48
CA GLY A 111 -8.64 6.22 6.71
C GLY A 111 -9.19 7.02 7.88
N ALA A 112 -9.12 6.44 9.07
CA ALA A 112 -9.32 7.11 10.34
C ALA A 112 -8.09 6.92 11.21
N GLN A 113 -7.62 7.99 11.84
CA GLN A 113 -6.41 7.96 12.66
C GLN A 113 -6.65 8.59 14.02
N PHE A 114 -6.08 7.96 15.03
CA PHE A 114 -6.27 8.31 16.44
C PHE A 114 -4.89 8.43 17.09
N ALA A 115 -4.73 9.49 17.86
CA ALA A 115 -3.50 9.77 18.59
C ALA A 115 -3.82 9.99 20.06
N GLU A 116 -3.04 9.36 20.93
CA GLU A 116 -2.96 9.72 22.35
C GLU A 116 -1.62 10.40 22.59
N VAL A 117 -1.64 11.57 23.22
CA VAL A 117 -0.43 12.35 23.51
C VAL A 117 -0.35 12.72 24.98
N GLY A 118 0.85 12.76 25.51
CA GLY A 118 1.15 13.45 26.77
C GLY A 118 1.85 14.77 26.47
N VAL A 119 1.45 15.84 27.16
CA VAL A 119 2.13 17.14 27.09
C VAL A 119 2.67 17.49 28.47
N ASP A 120 3.97 17.77 28.55
CA ASP A 120 4.59 18.25 29.77
C ASP A 120 4.13 19.67 30.09
N ARG A 121 3.61 19.89 31.31
CA ARG A 121 3.04 21.18 31.72
C ARG A 121 4.07 22.27 31.98
N ILE A 122 5.33 21.90 32.18
CA ILE A 122 6.44 22.80 32.49
C ILE A 122 7.20 23.14 31.21
N THR A 123 7.48 22.15 30.36
CA THR A 123 8.33 22.33 29.17
C THR A 123 7.52 22.53 27.88
N GLY A 124 6.25 22.10 27.84
CA GLY A 124 5.45 22.05 26.61
C GLY A 124 5.81 20.87 25.69
N GLU A 125 6.70 19.98 26.12
CA GLU A 125 7.12 18.82 25.33
C GLU A 125 5.94 17.87 25.06
N VAL A 126 5.72 17.55 23.78
CA VAL A 126 4.68 16.62 23.33
C VAL A 126 5.29 15.25 23.08
N ARG A 127 4.74 14.21 23.70
CA ARG A 127 5.11 12.81 23.45
C ARG A 127 3.91 11.98 23.04
N ILE A 128 4.04 11.25 21.94
CA ILE A 128 3.03 10.28 21.51
C ILE A 128 3.03 9.09 22.49
N ARG A 129 1.85 8.70 22.96
CA ARG A 129 1.66 7.54 23.84
C ARG A 129 1.13 6.34 23.06
N ARG A 130 0.18 6.58 22.16
CA ARG A 130 -0.43 5.56 21.31
C ARG A 130 -0.83 6.16 19.97
N MET A 131 -0.72 5.35 18.92
CA MET A 131 -1.21 5.67 17.59
C MET A 131 -1.99 4.50 17.04
N LEU A 132 -3.14 4.78 16.45
CA LEU A 132 -3.95 3.79 15.76
C LEU A 132 -4.41 4.35 14.41
N GLY A 133 -4.29 3.55 13.35
CA GLY A 133 -4.87 3.82 12.04
C GLY A 133 -5.80 2.70 11.59
N ALA A 134 -6.98 3.04 11.10
CA ALA A 134 -7.92 2.11 10.47
C ALA A 134 -8.13 2.52 9.01
N PHE A 135 -7.89 1.62 8.07
CA PHE A 135 -7.84 1.94 6.63
C PHE A 135 -8.73 1.02 5.79
N GLY A 136 -9.59 1.62 4.96
CA GLY A 136 -10.32 0.94 3.88
C GLY A 136 -9.53 1.08 2.58
N ILE A 137 -8.85 0.01 2.19
CA ILE A 137 -7.95 -0.05 1.03
C ILE A 137 -8.37 -1.12 0.01
N GLY A 138 -9.65 -1.48 -0.02
CA GLY A 138 -10.08 -2.67 -0.75
C GLY A 138 -9.42 -3.94 -0.19
N ARG A 139 -9.25 -4.93 -1.07
CA ARG A 139 -8.65 -6.21 -0.72
C ARG A 139 -7.19 -6.02 -0.31
N VAL A 140 -6.87 -6.46 0.91
CA VAL A 140 -5.49 -6.53 1.40
C VAL A 140 -4.77 -7.71 0.75
N LEU A 141 -3.87 -7.44 -0.21
CA LEU A 141 -3.14 -8.49 -0.92
C LEU A 141 -2.10 -9.20 -0.04
N ASN A 142 -1.41 -8.44 0.82
CA ASN A 142 -0.43 -8.99 1.76
C ASN A 142 -0.50 -8.21 3.08
N PRO A 143 -1.12 -8.79 4.12
CA PRO A 143 -1.30 -8.11 5.41
C PRO A 143 0.01 -7.65 6.03
N ARG A 144 1.10 -8.40 5.87
CA ARG A 144 2.40 -8.08 6.48
C ARG A 144 3.01 -6.83 5.85
N THR A 145 3.06 -6.75 4.52
CA THR A 145 3.66 -5.60 3.83
C THR A 145 2.75 -4.38 3.92
N SER A 146 1.43 -4.56 3.85
CA SER A 146 0.46 -3.47 4.06
C SER A 146 0.58 -2.87 5.46
N THR A 147 0.69 -3.71 6.50
CA THR A 147 0.90 -3.25 7.89
C THR A 147 2.23 -2.49 8.01
N SER A 148 3.31 -3.04 7.46
CA SER A 148 4.62 -2.39 7.50
C SER A 148 4.63 -1.03 6.79
N GLN A 149 3.94 -0.91 5.66
CA GLN A 149 3.80 0.34 4.93
C GLN A 149 3.05 1.38 5.75
N ALA A 150 1.94 0.99 6.39
CA ALA A 150 1.17 1.89 7.23
C ALA A 150 1.95 2.36 8.46
N ILE A 151 2.72 1.47 9.11
CA ILE A 151 3.61 1.84 10.22
C ILE A 151 4.63 2.88 9.76
N GLY A 152 5.31 2.66 8.62
CA GLY A 152 6.29 3.59 8.09
C GLY A 152 5.71 4.97 7.78
N ALA A 153 4.56 5.01 7.10
CA ALA A 153 3.85 6.24 6.78
C ALA A 153 3.35 6.99 8.03
N ILE A 154 2.88 6.27 9.05
CA ILE A 154 2.50 6.87 10.34
C ILE A 154 3.73 7.46 11.04
N THR A 155 4.86 6.77 11.04
CA THR A 155 6.13 7.28 11.58
C THR A 155 6.57 8.56 10.89
N MET A 156 6.51 8.62 9.57
CA MET A 156 6.79 9.85 8.82
C MET A 156 5.82 10.98 9.20
N GLY A 157 4.54 10.68 9.38
CA GLY A 157 3.55 11.64 9.84
C GLY A 157 3.80 12.17 11.26
N ILE A 158 4.36 11.35 12.15
CA ILE A 158 4.80 11.81 13.49
C ILE A 158 5.95 12.80 13.34
N GLY A 159 6.91 12.52 12.46
CA GLY A 159 8.01 13.43 12.11
C GLY A 159 7.49 14.76 11.62
N GLN A 160 6.65 14.75 10.58
CA GLN A 160 5.98 15.95 10.07
C GLN A 160 5.24 16.74 11.17
N ALA A 161 4.57 16.04 12.08
CA ALA A 161 3.76 16.69 13.11
C ALA A 161 4.59 17.37 14.19
N LEU A 162 5.74 16.79 14.58
CA LEU A 162 6.45 17.16 15.81
C LEU A 162 7.89 17.62 15.60
N MET A 163 8.52 17.34 14.46
CA MET A 163 9.99 17.43 14.31
C MET A 163 10.46 18.05 13.00
N GLU A 164 9.93 17.57 11.87
CA GLU A 164 10.48 17.87 10.55
C GLU A 164 10.09 19.29 10.10
N GLU A 165 11.10 20.14 9.94
CA GLU A 165 10.97 21.50 9.42
C GLU A 165 12.18 21.82 8.54
N THR A 166 11.96 22.37 7.34
CA THR A 166 13.04 22.86 6.50
C THR A 166 13.16 24.38 6.66
N ILE A 167 14.30 24.85 7.14
CA ILE A 167 14.49 26.26 7.51
C ILE A 167 15.24 26.99 6.38
N LEU A 168 14.62 28.03 5.83
CA LEU A 168 15.19 28.86 4.76
C LEU A 168 15.81 30.15 5.35
N ASP A 169 17.08 30.45 5.05
CA ASP A 169 17.66 31.77 5.33
C ASP A 169 16.99 32.81 4.41
N ALA A 170 16.21 33.72 5.00
CA ALA A 170 15.46 34.74 4.27
C ALA A 170 16.34 35.75 3.51
N ARG A 171 17.62 35.89 3.85
CA ARG A 171 18.56 36.82 3.20
C ARG A 171 19.22 36.20 1.99
N PHE A 172 19.58 34.92 2.07
CA PHE A 172 20.40 34.24 1.06
C PHE A 172 19.68 33.11 0.31
N GLY A 173 18.49 32.71 0.77
CA GLY A 173 17.70 31.64 0.16
C GLY A 173 18.31 30.24 0.32
N GLN A 174 19.18 30.04 1.31
CA GLN A 174 19.83 28.75 1.58
C GLN A 174 19.08 27.98 2.66
N TRP A 175 19.04 26.65 2.54
CA TRP A 175 18.60 25.78 3.63
C TRP A 175 19.65 25.76 4.72
N VAL A 176 19.28 26.14 5.95
CA VAL A 176 20.22 26.22 7.06
C VAL A 176 20.44 24.85 7.71
N ASN A 177 19.38 24.05 7.85
CA ASN A 177 19.42 22.73 8.48
C ASN A 177 19.49 21.59 7.45
N ARG A 178 20.58 21.56 6.68
CA ARG A 178 20.78 20.61 5.56
C ARG A 178 21.53 19.32 5.94
N ASP A 179 21.46 18.94 7.21
CA ASP A 179 22.03 17.71 7.74
C ASP A 179 21.10 17.09 8.78
N LEU A 180 21.35 15.83 9.15
CA LEU A 180 20.51 15.09 10.10
C LEU A 180 20.75 15.46 11.57
N ALA A 181 21.72 16.33 11.87
CA ALA A 181 21.90 16.86 13.21
C ALA A 181 20.91 18.00 13.48
N GLU A 182 20.55 18.77 12.45
CA GLU A 182 19.61 19.91 12.56
C GLU A 182 18.22 19.63 11.96
N TYR A 183 18.11 18.75 10.96
CA TYR A 183 16.83 18.27 10.43
C TYR A 183 16.39 17.03 11.20
N HIS A 184 15.63 17.24 12.27
CA HIS A 184 15.20 16.16 13.14
C HIS A 184 14.18 15.25 12.46
N ILE A 185 14.49 13.95 12.45
CA ILE A 185 13.58 12.87 12.08
C ILE A 185 13.31 11.99 13.29
N PRO A 186 12.13 11.34 13.40
CA PRO A 186 11.84 10.46 14.51
C PRO A 186 12.84 9.31 14.62
N VAL A 187 13.31 9.05 15.84
CA VAL A 187 14.04 7.82 16.17
C VAL A 187 13.13 6.82 16.87
N ASN A 188 13.62 5.60 17.12
CA ASN A 188 12.85 4.54 17.77
C ASN A 188 12.28 4.98 19.15
N ALA A 189 13.01 5.82 19.88
CA ALA A 189 12.53 6.33 21.18
C ALA A 189 11.34 7.30 21.08
N ASP A 190 11.07 7.87 19.89
CA ASP A 190 10.00 8.84 19.67
C ASP A 190 8.70 8.19 19.19
N VAL A 191 8.80 6.98 18.64
CA VAL A 191 7.70 6.27 17.98
C VAL A 191 7.24 5.11 18.86
N PRO A 192 6.05 5.19 19.48
CA PRO A 192 5.51 4.07 20.24
C PRO A 192 5.04 2.95 19.31
N ALA A 193 4.53 1.86 19.88
CA ALA A 193 3.80 0.86 19.10
C ALA A 193 2.63 1.52 18.34
N ILE A 194 2.52 1.22 17.05
CA ILE A 194 1.48 1.72 16.14
C ILE A 194 0.54 0.56 15.82
N ASP A 195 -0.74 0.72 16.15
CA ASP A 195 -1.80 -0.22 15.81
C ASP A 195 -2.36 0.08 14.41
N VAL A 196 -2.44 -0.93 13.54
CA VAL A 196 -2.99 -0.79 12.19
C VAL A 196 -4.11 -1.78 11.98
N LEU A 197 -5.26 -1.28 11.57
CA LEU A 197 -6.45 -2.05 11.22
C LEU A 197 -6.75 -1.85 9.73
N PHE A 198 -7.08 -2.93 9.04
CA PHE A 198 -7.63 -2.88 7.70
C PHE A 198 -9.10 -3.28 7.75
N ILE A 199 -9.93 -2.49 7.07
CA ILE A 199 -11.34 -2.85 6.89
C ILE A 199 -11.38 -4.03 5.92
N ASP A 200 -12.10 -5.08 6.29
CA ASP A 200 -12.33 -6.24 5.42
C ASP A 200 -13.35 -5.84 4.34
N GLU A 201 -12.82 -5.39 3.20
CA GLU A 201 -13.62 -4.97 2.05
C GLU A 201 -12.99 -5.47 0.75
N VAL A 202 -13.82 -5.76 -0.24
CA VAL A 202 -13.40 -6.02 -1.62
C VAL A 202 -14.17 -5.04 -2.51
N ASP A 203 -13.47 -4.10 -3.12
CA ASP A 203 -14.10 -3.08 -3.96
C ASP A 203 -14.20 -3.57 -5.40
N ALA A 204 -15.36 -4.07 -5.82
CA ALA A 204 -15.55 -4.57 -7.18
C ALA A 204 -15.44 -3.49 -8.27
N HIS A 205 -15.45 -2.20 -7.91
CA HIS A 205 -15.43 -1.10 -8.88
C HIS A 205 -14.03 -0.53 -9.13
N VAL A 206 -13.01 -0.90 -8.33
CA VAL A 206 -11.65 -0.35 -8.49
C VAL A 206 -10.82 -1.07 -9.55
N ASN A 207 -10.80 -2.40 -9.51
CA ASN A 207 -10.11 -3.28 -10.46
C ASN A 207 -10.47 -4.74 -10.17
N GLU A 208 -10.02 -5.65 -11.02
CA GLU A 208 -10.27 -7.10 -10.90
C GLU A 208 -9.76 -7.71 -9.59
N LEU A 209 -8.72 -7.12 -8.98
CA LEU A 209 -8.20 -7.56 -7.69
C LEU A 209 -9.03 -7.04 -6.52
N GLY A 210 -9.85 -6.02 -6.74
CA GLY A 210 -10.58 -5.28 -5.72
C GLY A 210 -9.68 -4.53 -4.75
N ALA A 211 -8.43 -4.26 -5.12
CA ALA A 211 -7.39 -3.72 -4.24
C ALA A 211 -7.06 -2.25 -4.55
N LYS A 212 -6.85 -1.44 -3.51
CA LYS A 212 -6.43 -0.02 -3.60
C LYS A 212 -4.99 0.13 -3.10
N GLY A 213 -4.42 1.32 -3.31
CA GLY A 213 -3.12 1.66 -2.77
C GLY A 213 -3.15 2.01 -1.28
N VAL A 214 -2.16 1.52 -0.54
CA VAL A 214 -1.94 1.84 0.89
C VAL A 214 -0.73 2.77 1.11
N GLY A 215 -0.06 3.19 0.03
CA GLY A 215 1.23 3.86 0.10
C GLY A 215 1.21 5.16 0.92
N GLU A 216 0.25 6.04 0.63
CA GLU A 216 0.19 7.40 1.18
C GLU A 216 -0.97 7.60 2.16
N ILE A 217 -2.07 6.86 2.04
CA ILE A 217 -3.24 7.05 2.93
C ILE A 217 -2.90 7.04 4.43
N PRO A 218 -1.92 6.26 4.93
CA PRO A 218 -1.61 6.22 6.36
C PRO A 218 -0.81 7.42 6.89
N ILE A 219 -0.26 8.30 6.05
CA ILE A 219 0.40 9.53 6.54
C ILE A 219 -0.59 10.70 6.67
N VAL A 220 -1.65 10.73 5.84
CA VAL A 220 -2.48 11.92 5.58
C VAL A 220 -3.10 12.55 6.83
N GLY A 221 -3.63 11.74 7.75
CA GLY A 221 -4.36 12.22 8.93
C GLY A 221 -3.50 12.31 10.21
N VAL A 222 -2.22 11.94 10.16
CA VAL A 222 -1.38 11.77 11.36
C VAL A 222 -1.20 13.09 12.09
N ALA A 223 -0.74 14.12 11.38
CA ALA A 223 -0.51 15.44 11.97
C ALA A 223 -1.81 16.07 12.49
N ALA A 224 -2.93 15.86 11.80
CA ALA A 224 -4.24 16.32 12.25
C ALA A 224 -4.70 15.61 13.53
N ALA A 225 -4.52 14.30 13.62
CA ALA A 225 -4.85 13.52 14.82
C ALA A 225 -4.01 13.99 16.02
N ILE A 226 -2.70 14.18 15.83
CA ILE A 226 -1.78 14.67 16.87
C ILE A 226 -2.16 16.10 17.28
N ALA A 227 -2.39 17.01 16.34
CA ALA A 227 -2.78 18.39 16.65
C ALA A 227 -4.11 18.46 17.42
N ASN A 228 -5.07 17.59 17.10
CA ASN A 228 -6.33 17.48 17.83
C ASN A 228 -6.13 16.92 19.23
N ALA A 229 -5.26 15.93 19.41
CA ALA A 229 -4.93 15.36 20.71
C ALA A 229 -4.21 16.39 21.60
N VAL A 230 -3.26 17.17 21.05
CA VAL A 230 -2.59 18.26 21.77
C VAL A 230 -3.59 19.32 22.22
N TYR A 231 -4.51 19.73 21.35
CA TYR A 231 -5.57 20.67 21.72
C TYR A 231 -6.50 20.10 22.78
N ASN A 232 -6.85 18.81 22.69
CA ASN A 232 -7.68 18.15 23.70
C ASN A 232 -6.99 18.11 25.08
N ALA A 233 -5.67 17.87 25.11
CA ALA A 233 -4.89 17.80 26.34
C ALA A 233 -4.62 19.16 26.98
N THR A 234 -4.48 20.23 26.18
CA THR A 234 -3.92 21.52 26.64
C THR A 234 -4.86 22.72 26.44
N GLY A 235 -5.84 22.63 25.55
CA GLY A 235 -6.61 23.78 25.05
C GLY A 235 -5.86 24.66 24.05
N VAL A 236 -4.58 24.40 23.78
CA VAL A 236 -3.74 25.18 22.86
C VAL A 236 -3.89 24.66 21.44
N ARG A 237 -4.28 25.53 20.52
CA ARG A 237 -4.48 25.16 19.10
C ARG A 237 -3.32 25.64 18.24
N VAL A 238 -2.39 24.73 17.97
CA VAL A 238 -1.32 24.94 16.99
C VAL A 238 -1.86 24.66 15.59
N ARG A 239 -1.64 25.58 14.65
CA ARG A 239 -2.08 25.48 13.23
C ARG A 239 -0.92 25.46 12.23
N ASP A 240 0.29 25.59 12.74
CA ASP A 240 1.51 25.68 11.97
C ASP A 240 2.45 24.58 12.47
N LEU A 241 2.80 23.64 11.58
CA LEU A 241 3.63 22.50 11.90
C LEU A 241 5.11 22.85 11.69
N PRO A 242 6.04 22.20 12.42
CA PRO A 242 5.78 21.20 13.46
C PRO A 242 5.24 21.82 14.77
N ILE A 243 4.61 21.00 15.61
CA ILE A 243 4.09 21.37 16.94
C ILE A 243 5.26 21.35 17.93
N THR A 244 6.09 22.39 17.88
CA THR A 244 7.24 22.56 18.77
C THR A 244 6.81 22.96 20.19
N LEU A 245 7.69 22.70 21.15
CA LEU A 245 7.45 22.97 22.57
C LEU A 245 7.13 24.45 22.85
N ASP A 246 7.76 25.39 22.15
CA ASP A 246 7.53 26.83 22.30
C ASP A 246 6.14 27.26 21.82
N LYS A 247 5.63 26.63 20.75
CA LYS A 247 4.27 26.87 20.23
C LYS A 247 3.20 26.39 21.22
N VAL A 248 3.49 25.37 22.01
CA VAL A 248 2.58 24.84 23.04
C VAL A 248 2.71 25.62 24.34
N LEU A 249 3.95 25.83 24.82
CA LEU A 249 4.26 26.41 26.12
C LEU A 249 3.65 27.80 26.32
N ASN A 250 3.68 28.64 25.29
CA ASN A 250 3.09 30.00 25.34
C ASN A 250 1.58 30.01 25.59
N GLY A 251 0.88 28.91 25.32
CA GLY A 251 -0.56 28.79 25.55
C GLY A 251 -0.96 28.04 26.82
N LEU A 252 0.00 27.47 27.57
CA LEU A 252 -0.28 26.71 28.77
C LEU A 252 -0.68 27.62 29.95
N PRO A 253 -1.54 27.16 30.87
CA PRO A 253 -1.87 27.93 32.07
C PRO A 253 -0.63 28.12 32.94
N VAL A 254 -0.50 29.30 33.54
CA VAL A 254 0.56 29.59 34.52
C VAL A 254 0.43 28.59 35.68
N THR A 255 1.47 27.79 35.88
CA THR A 255 1.58 26.86 37.01
C THR A 255 1.62 27.68 38.30
N SER A 256 0.64 27.42 39.19
CA SER A 256 0.53 28.03 40.52
C SER A 256 1.30 27.23 41.56
#